data_AF-A0A383BY77-F1
#
_entry.id   AF-A0A383BY77-F1
#
_cell.length_a   1.000
_cell.length_b   1.000
_cell.length_c   1.000
_cell.angle_alpha   90.00
_cell.angle_beta   90.00
_cell.angle_gamma   90.00
#
_symmetry.space_group_name_H-M   'P 1'
#
loop_
_entity.id
_entity.type
_entity.pdbx_description
1 polymer ?
#
loop_
_entity_poly.entity_id
_entity_poly.type
_entity_poly.pdbx_seq_one_letter_code
_entity_poly.pdbx_strand_id
1 'polypeptide(L)'
;DSETIRLDDFFKANNLLDKISFIKMDIEGSEFLALSGMKEILKLNKNIKIFTEVETSYLEDAGSSYDQFIDVLTENNFTLSLADNRNEALIKVDRSQLKKILSSGDSVNILCVR
;
A
#
# COMPACT_ATOMS: atom_id res chain seq x y z
N ASP A 1 -25.44 1.75 1.03
CA ASP A 1 -24.40 1.01 1.78
C ASP A 1 -23.51 0.28 0.81
N SER A 2 -22.20 0.35 1.03
CA SER A 2 -21.22 -0.46 0.32
C SER A 2 -20.90 -1.71 1.14
N GLU A 3 -20.70 -2.84 0.47
CA GLU A 3 -20.21 -4.07 1.09
C GLU A 3 -18.69 -4.12 0.96
N THR A 4 -18.01 -4.72 1.94
CA THR A 4 -16.55 -4.90 1.93
C THR A 4 -16.20 -6.36 2.22
N ILE A 5 -15.05 -6.79 1.71
CA ILE A 5 -14.51 -8.14 1.92
C ILE A 5 -13.00 -8.04 2.14
N ARG A 6 -12.44 -8.91 2.98
CA ARG A 6 -10.99 -9.02 3.10
C ARG A 6 -10.43 -9.71 1.87
N LEU A 7 -9.35 -9.17 1.32
CA LEU A 7 -8.67 -9.76 0.17
C LEU A 7 -8.24 -11.20 0.43
N ASP A 8 -7.72 -11.51 1.63
CA ASP A 8 -7.38 -12.89 2.00
C ASP A 8 -8.60 -13.82 1.82
N ASP A 9 -9.79 -13.43 2.29
CA ASP A 9 -11.00 -14.26 2.21
C ASP A 9 -11.43 -14.48 0.76
N PHE A 10 -11.41 -13.42 -0.06
CA PHE A 10 -11.75 -13.50 -1.48
C PHE A 10 -10.79 -14.40 -2.26
N PHE A 11 -9.48 -14.18 -2.14
CA PHE A 11 -8.48 -14.92 -2.90
C PHE A 11 -8.32 -16.38 -2.42
N LYS A 12 -8.61 -16.65 -1.14
CA LYS A 12 -8.67 -18.01 -0.57
C LYS A 12 -9.81 -18.81 -1.15
N ALA A 13 -11.01 -18.25 -1.21
CA ALA A 13 -12.18 -18.90 -1.80
C ALA A 13 -11.95 -19.28 -3.28
N ASN A 14 -11.04 -18.58 -3.97
CA ASN A 14 -10.74 -18.79 -5.38
C ASN A 14 -9.43 -19.59 -5.63
N ASN A 15 -8.73 -20.08 -4.60
CA ASN A 15 -7.43 -20.77 -4.73
C ASN A 15 -6.36 -19.94 -5.48
N LEU A 16 -6.29 -18.64 -5.14
CA LEU A 16 -5.40 -17.65 -5.76
C LEU A 16 -4.46 -16.94 -4.76
N LEU A 17 -4.47 -17.32 -3.47
CA LEU A 17 -3.70 -16.65 -2.42
C LEU A 17 -2.20 -16.48 -2.72
N ASP A 18 -1.58 -17.43 -3.43
CA ASP A 18 -0.15 -17.50 -3.71
C ASP A 18 0.21 -17.21 -5.18
N LYS A 19 -0.70 -16.56 -5.92
CA LYS A 19 -0.58 -16.30 -7.36
C LYS A 19 -0.59 -14.81 -7.71
N ILE A 20 -0.17 -13.95 -6.78
CA ILE A 20 -0.25 -12.50 -6.94
C ILE A 20 1.17 -11.93 -7.03
N SER A 21 1.54 -11.46 -8.22
CA SER A 21 2.86 -10.85 -8.48
C SER A 21 2.85 -9.33 -8.34
N PHE A 22 1.69 -8.68 -8.49
CA PHE A 22 1.56 -7.23 -8.50
C PHE A 22 0.19 -6.80 -7.99
N ILE A 23 0.16 -5.71 -7.23
CA ILE A 23 -1.06 -5.05 -6.75
C ILE A 23 -0.98 -3.57 -7.13
N LYS A 24 -2.03 -3.02 -7.74
CA LYS A 24 -2.29 -1.57 -7.74
C LYS A 24 -3.39 -1.26 -6.72
N MET A 25 -3.18 -0.26 -5.88
CA MET A 25 -4.19 0.29 -4.96
C MET A 25 -4.35 1.78 -5.21
N ASP A 26 -5.60 2.22 -5.19
CA ASP A 26 -6.05 3.58 -5.47
C ASP A 26 -7.48 3.63 -4.92
N ILE A 27 -7.57 3.69 -3.59
CA ILE A 27 -8.81 3.39 -2.85
C ILE A 27 -9.13 4.46 -1.81
N GLU A 28 -8.66 5.69 -2.06
CA GLU A 28 -9.06 6.92 -1.38
C GLU A 28 -8.98 6.79 0.15
N GLY A 29 -7.86 6.30 0.68
CA GLY A 29 -7.59 6.24 2.12
C GLY A 29 -7.74 4.86 2.77
N SER A 30 -8.38 3.92 2.08
CA SER A 30 -8.57 2.56 2.61
C SER A 30 -7.32 1.66 2.48
N GLU A 31 -6.15 2.21 2.11
CA GLU A 31 -4.92 1.46 1.84
C GLU A 31 -4.47 0.61 3.03
N PHE A 32 -4.48 1.17 4.24
CA PHE A 32 -4.13 0.43 5.46
C PHE A 32 -5.10 -0.73 5.72
N LEU A 33 -6.40 -0.52 5.49
CA LEU A 33 -7.42 -1.56 5.68
C LEU A 33 -7.25 -2.70 4.66
N ALA A 34 -6.99 -2.36 3.40
CA ALA A 34 -6.70 -3.33 2.35
C ALA A 34 -5.44 -4.15 2.67
N LEU A 35 -4.34 -3.49 3.05
CA LEU A 35 -3.08 -4.11 3.51
C LEU A 35 -3.32 -5.05 4.70
N SER A 36 -4.11 -4.61 5.68
CA SER A 36 -4.48 -5.41 6.85
C SER A 36 -5.37 -6.60 6.52
N GLY A 37 -6.16 -6.50 5.44
CA GLY A 37 -7.02 -7.56 4.91
C GLY A 37 -6.32 -8.58 4.02
N MET A 38 -5.04 -8.37 3.67
CA MET A 38 -4.26 -9.24 2.76
C MET A 38 -2.99 -9.84 3.40
N LYS A 39 -3.01 -10.13 4.70
CA LYS A 39 -1.85 -10.63 5.43
C LYS A 39 -1.39 -12.01 4.94
N GLU A 40 -2.31 -12.92 4.58
CA GLU A 40 -1.94 -14.22 4.01
C GLU A 40 -1.33 -14.05 2.61
N ILE A 41 -1.89 -13.17 1.77
CA ILE A 41 -1.34 -12.80 0.46
C ILE A 41 0.09 -12.26 0.60
N LEU A 42 0.32 -11.31 1.50
CA LEU A 42 1.66 -10.78 1.77
C LEU A 42 2.58 -11.87 2.37
N LYS A 43 2.06 -12.83 3.13
CA LYS A 43 2.90 -13.91 3.65
C LYS A 43 3.36 -14.86 2.54
N LEU A 44 2.47 -15.22 1.60
CA LEU A 44 2.70 -16.25 0.59
C LEU A 44 3.45 -15.74 -0.64
N ASN A 45 3.21 -14.50 -1.07
CA ASN A 45 3.83 -13.93 -2.28
C ASN A 45 5.08 -13.12 -1.94
N LYS A 46 6.24 -13.78 -1.84
CA LYS A 46 7.48 -13.14 -1.39
C LYS A 46 8.01 -12.06 -2.32
N ASN A 47 7.81 -12.18 -3.63
CA ASN A 47 8.29 -11.21 -4.64
C ASN A 47 7.18 -10.28 -5.14
N ILE A 48 6.09 -10.12 -4.38
CA ILE A 48 4.98 -9.25 -4.75
C ILE A 48 5.43 -7.78 -4.78
N LYS A 49 4.90 -7.03 -5.74
CA LYS A 49 5.08 -5.58 -5.83
C LYS A 49 3.76 -4.87 -5.58
N ILE A 50 3.80 -3.72 -4.92
CA ILE A 50 2.61 -2.90 -4.66
C ILE A 50 2.86 -1.52 -5.23
N PHE A 51 1.93 -1.02 -6.03
CA PHE A 51 1.90 0.36 -6.48
C PHE A 51 0.66 1.01 -5.91
N THR A 52 0.81 2.02 -5.05
CA THR A 52 -0.33 2.63 -4.36
C THR A 52 -0.26 4.14 -4.42
N GLU A 53 -1.40 4.78 -4.62
CA GLU A 53 -1.58 6.18 -4.28
C GLU A 53 -1.84 6.30 -2.77
N VAL A 54 -1.35 7.36 -2.15
CA VAL A 54 -1.57 7.63 -0.73
C VAL A 54 -1.60 9.14 -0.49
N GLU A 55 -2.57 9.56 0.33
CA GLU A 55 -2.70 10.90 0.89
C GLU A 55 -2.98 10.79 2.39
N THR A 56 -2.36 11.63 3.22
CA THR A 56 -2.52 11.52 4.68
C THR A 56 -3.96 11.80 5.13
N SER A 57 -4.62 12.79 4.53
CA SER A 57 -5.99 13.17 4.91
C SER A 57 -6.98 12.02 4.69
N TYR A 58 -6.86 11.31 3.55
CA TYR A 58 -7.72 10.18 3.22
C TYR A 58 -7.47 8.98 4.13
N LEU A 59 -6.21 8.70 4.49
CA LEU A 59 -5.91 7.66 5.49
C LEU A 59 -6.62 7.95 6.82
N GLU A 60 -6.58 9.22 7.26
CA GLU A 60 -7.21 9.68 8.50
C GLU A 60 -8.74 9.61 8.44
N ASP A 61 -9.35 10.05 7.33
CA ASP A 61 -10.78 9.96 7.08
C ASP A 61 -11.28 8.50 7.04
N ALA A 62 -10.44 7.57 6.57
CA ALA A 62 -10.69 6.13 6.61
C ALA A 62 -10.43 5.49 7.99
N GLY A 63 -10.09 6.28 9.01
CA GLY A 63 -9.86 5.83 10.39
C GLY A 63 -8.50 5.15 10.60
N SER A 64 -7.52 5.46 9.76
CA SER A 64 -6.14 4.96 9.85
C SER A 64 -5.13 6.11 9.97
N SER A 65 -3.84 5.78 10.00
CA SER A 65 -2.77 6.78 10.09
C SER A 65 -1.61 6.42 9.19
N TYR A 66 -0.80 7.43 8.84
CA TYR A 66 0.46 7.21 8.14
C TYR A 66 1.34 6.15 8.82
N ASP A 67 1.43 6.18 10.16
CA ASP A 67 2.27 5.25 10.90
C ASP A 67 1.76 3.80 10.79
N GLN A 68 0.44 3.58 10.87
CA GLN A 68 -0.14 2.25 10.61
C GLN A 68 0.09 1.76 9.18
N PHE A 69 -0.10 2.63 8.19
CA PHE A 69 0.14 2.32 6.77
C PHE A 69 1.61 1.91 6.52
N ILE A 70 2.55 2.71 7.00
CA ILE A 70 3.98 2.50 6.75
C ILE A 70 4.55 1.34 7.56
N ASP A 71 4.01 1.06 8.76
CA ASP A 71 4.40 -0.10 9.57
C ASP A 71 4.13 -1.39 8.81
N VAL A 72 2.93 -1.56 8.23
CA VAL A 72 2.60 -2.78 7.48
C VAL A 72 3.57 -3.00 6.32
N LEU A 73 3.95 -1.94 5.60
CA LEU A 73 4.91 -2.04 4.49
C LEU A 73 6.32 -2.40 5.00
N THR A 74 6.81 -1.71 6.03
CA THR A 74 8.18 -1.90 6.53
C THR A 74 8.35 -3.24 7.27
N GLU A 75 7.38 -3.66 8.08
CA GLU A 75 7.35 -4.99 8.73
C GLU A 75 7.32 -6.14 7.71
N ASN A 76 6.78 -5.88 6.52
CA ASN A 76 6.77 -6.83 5.41
C ASN A 76 8.00 -6.74 4.49
N ASN A 77 9.05 -6.02 4.92
CA ASN A 77 10.33 -5.83 4.24
C ASN A 77 10.25 -5.08 2.89
N PHE A 78 9.23 -4.24 2.68
CA PHE A 78 9.15 -3.43 1.47
C PHE A 78 10.16 -2.28 1.49
N THR A 79 10.89 -2.11 0.39
CA THR A 79 11.57 -0.88 0.01
C THR A 79 10.59 0.01 -0.74
N LEU A 80 10.61 1.31 -0.43
CA LEU A 80 9.67 2.29 -0.96
C LEU A 80 10.37 3.21 -1.96
N SER A 81 9.68 3.50 -3.06
CA SER A 81 10.10 4.48 -4.05
C SER A 81 8.94 5.38 -4.40
N LEU A 82 9.14 6.70 -4.34
CA LEU A 82 8.23 7.68 -4.91
C LEU A 82 8.26 7.56 -6.44
N ALA A 83 7.09 7.51 -7.07
CA ALA A 83 6.96 7.61 -8.52
C ALA A 83 6.85 9.09 -8.92
N ASP A 84 7.97 9.64 -9.40
CA ASP A 84 8.02 11.00 -9.93
C ASP A 84 7.62 10.99 -11.40
N ASN A 85 6.33 11.22 -11.65
CA ASN A 85 5.75 11.28 -12.99
C ASN A 85 6.35 12.41 -13.85
N ARG A 86 6.90 13.48 -13.24
CA ARG A 86 7.46 14.61 -14.00
C ARG A 86 8.80 14.26 -14.61
N ASN A 87 9.58 13.44 -13.92
CA ASN A 87 10.94 13.07 -14.31
C ASN A 87 11.06 11.59 -14.77
N GLU A 88 9.94 10.88 -14.89
CA GLU A 88 9.87 9.44 -15.21
C GLU A 88 10.81 8.60 -14.32
N ALA A 89 10.89 8.95 -13.04
CA ALA A 89 11.88 8.42 -12.12
C ALA A 89 11.26 7.74 -10.90
N LEU A 90 11.94 6.72 -10.40
CA LEU A 90 11.66 6.10 -9.11
C LEU A 90 12.72 6.55 -8.11
N ILE A 91 12.30 7.34 -7.12
CA ILE A 91 13.19 7.89 -6.10
C ILE A 91 12.96 7.10 -4.82
N LYS A 92 13.97 6.35 -4.37
CA LYS A 92 13.90 5.62 -3.10
C LYS A 92 13.67 6.60 -1.95
N VAL A 93 12.75 6.25 -1.06
CA VAL A 93 12.41 7.04 0.13
C VAL A 93 12.35 6.16 1.37
N ASP A 94 12.74 6.71 2.51
CA ASP A 94 12.49 6.12 3.82
C ASP A 94 11.19 6.65 4.44
N ARG A 95 10.84 6.12 5.62
CA ARG A 95 9.67 6.53 6.42
C ARG A 95 9.63 8.05 6.65
N SER A 96 10.74 8.64 7.07
CA SER A 96 10.77 10.07 7.39
C SER A 96 10.62 10.96 6.15
N GLN A 97 11.24 10.55 5.04
CA GLN A 97 11.17 11.24 3.76
C GLN A 97 9.75 11.19 3.20
N LEU A 98 9.11 10.01 3.19
CA LEU A 98 7.73 9.87 2.71
C LEU A 98 6.75 10.66 3.57
N LYS A 99 6.89 10.63 4.90
CA LYS A 99 6.03 11.43 5.81
C LYS A 99 6.13 12.93 5.51
N LYS A 100 7.34 13.43 5.23
CA LYS A 100 7.58 14.82 4.87
C LYS A 100 6.93 15.19 3.53
N ILE A 101 7.03 14.31 2.53
CA ILE A 101 6.40 14.52 1.21
C ILE A 101 4.88 14.62 1.38
N LEU A 102 4.28 13.67 2.09
CA LEU A 102 2.85 13.60 2.34
C LEU A 102 2.30 14.75 3.20
N SER A 103 3.17 15.47 3.90
CA SER A 103 2.77 16.65 4.69
C SER A 103 2.40 17.86 3.81
N SER A 104 2.64 17.82 2.48
CA SER A 104 2.13 18.87 1.57
C SER A 104 0.62 18.78 1.36
N GLY A 105 -0.01 17.65 1.69
CA GLY A 105 -1.42 17.37 1.43
C GLY A 105 -1.69 16.86 0.02
N ASP A 106 -0.66 16.61 -0.79
CA ASP A 106 -0.85 16.03 -2.12
C ASP A 106 -0.86 14.50 -2.05
N SER A 107 -1.75 13.87 -2.82
CA SER A 107 -1.64 12.45 -3.14
C SER A 107 -0.33 12.15 -3.85
N VAL A 108 0.34 11.07 -3.43
CA VAL A 108 1.55 10.60 -4.10
C VAL A 108 1.46 9.12 -4.45
N ASN A 109 2.03 8.78 -5.60
CA ASN A 109 2.16 7.41 -6.03
C ASN A 109 3.49 6.83 -5.52
N ILE A 110 3.42 5.67 -4.86
CA ILE A 110 4.60 4.95 -4.37
C ILE A 110 4.64 3.53 -4.92
N LEU A 111 5.83 3.07 -5.29
CA LEU A 111 6.13 1.69 -5.60
C LEU A 111 6.83 1.05 -4.40
N CYS A 112 6.28 -0.07 -3.94
CA CYS A 112 6.80 -0.90 -2.86
C CYS A 112 7.31 -2.22 -3.45
N VAL A 113 8.56 -2.57 -3.18
CA VAL A 113 9.22 -3.80 -3.68
C VAL A 113 9.93 -4.55 -2.55
N ARG A 114 9.96 -5.88 -2.60
CA ARG A 114 10.71 -6.74 -1.67
C ARG A 114 11.18 -8.02 -2.36
#